data_AF-A0A9W6EZT4-F1
#
_entry.id   AF-A0A9W6EZT4-F1
#
_cell.length_a   1.000
_cell.length_b   1.000
_cell.length_c   1.000
_cell.angle_alpha   90.00
_cell.angle_beta   90.00
_cell.angle_gamma   90.00
#
_symmetry.space_group_name_H-M   'P 1'
#
loop_
_entity.id
_entity.type
_entity.pdbx_description
1 polymer ?
#
loop_
_entity_poly.entity_id
_entity_poly.type
_entity_poly.pdbx_seq_one_letter_code
_entity_poly.pdbx_strand_id
1 'polypeptide(L)'
;MQQSIFCISKVAFRCSSVTHQGRRNAAVFVKAHLPSPSDTSKTAPLFAGRKSFEDKVPLESFSIAGVTFEGRQELIRELQPDQIVYLEREPWNQHDPLAVRVMNLDGRTLGYIPRRDGLNAKFTYEGTFGLIASVGPAKDSLQYGARLYARPKLGSLLLDPLVLPSVEAARLTDMNAVFGALWPAVLATTLAAAEYRCEVTGITQAQLPLELTPHWRYNAREMAVQLTRLVGLCQPVAAAKARLEQAIAGMAGEDASAAAAALQELQASPDGQLFTEINGLAEQDAVQYFELVRRRAHMVEAERWRVEVLL
;
A
#
# COMPACT_ATOMS: atom_id res chain seq x y z
N MET A 1 -25.81 26.88 -35.26
CA MET A 1 -24.72 27.72 -34.71
C MET A 1 -24.73 27.59 -33.19
N GLN A 2 -24.00 26.62 -32.65
CA GLN A 2 -23.84 26.40 -31.20
C GLN A 2 -22.37 26.67 -30.87
N GLN A 3 -22.11 27.70 -30.07
CA GLN A 3 -20.79 27.98 -29.53
C GLN A 3 -20.59 27.15 -28.26
N SER A 4 -19.57 26.31 -28.28
CA SER A 4 -19.09 25.56 -27.13
C SER A 4 -18.14 26.43 -26.32
N ILE A 5 -18.43 26.63 -25.04
CA ILE A 5 -17.53 27.30 -24.09
C ILE A 5 -16.59 26.24 -23.52
N PHE A 6 -15.34 26.26 -23.99
CA PHE A 6 -14.22 25.55 -23.37
C PHE A 6 -13.56 26.46 -22.34
N CYS A 7 -13.70 26.14 -21.05
CA CYS A 7 -12.89 26.75 -19.99
C CYS A 7 -11.58 25.96 -19.85
N ILE A 8 -10.49 26.50 -20.39
CA ILE A 8 -9.12 26.09 -20.06
C ILE A 8 -8.54 27.15 -19.14
N SER A 9 -8.50 26.86 -17.83
CA SER A 9 -7.75 27.69 -16.87
C SER A 9 -6.28 27.30 -16.88
N LYS A 10 -5.48 27.96 -17.72
CA LYS A 10 -4.01 27.99 -17.59
C LYS A 10 -3.66 29.02 -16.51
N VAL A 11 -3.19 28.55 -15.36
CA VAL A 11 -2.50 29.42 -14.39
C VAL A 11 -1.04 29.54 -14.84
N ALA A 12 -0.69 30.69 -15.40
CA ALA A 12 0.68 31.06 -15.70
C ALA A 12 1.33 31.72 -14.48
N PHE A 13 2.43 31.16 -13.98
CA PHE A 13 3.28 31.84 -13.00
C PHE A 13 4.45 32.54 -13.70
N ARG A 14 4.54 33.85 -13.43
CA ARG A 14 5.61 34.75 -13.84
C ARG A 14 6.84 34.45 -12.99
N CYS A 15 7.93 34.01 -13.61
CA CYS A 15 9.21 33.80 -12.94
C CYS A 15 9.98 35.13 -12.92
N SER A 16 10.01 35.79 -11.76
CA SER A 16 10.91 36.91 -11.48
C SER A 16 12.16 36.37 -10.81
N SER A 17 13.32 36.62 -11.40
CA SER A 17 14.65 36.27 -10.91
C SER A 17 14.95 36.94 -9.56
N VAL A 18 15.24 36.15 -8.53
CA VAL A 18 15.96 36.59 -7.32
C VAL A 18 16.96 35.51 -6.92
N THR A 19 18.20 35.97 -6.72
CA THR A 19 19.41 35.25 -6.36
C THR A 19 19.45 34.81 -4.88
N HIS A 20 20.08 33.65 -4.67
CA HIS A 20 20.71 33.10 -3.46
C HIS A 20 19.93 32.89 -2.13
N GLN A 21 19.98 31.62 -1.69
CA GLN A 21 19.86 31.10 -0.32
C GLN A 21 18.50 31.21 0.39
N GLY A 22 17.62 30.29 0.02
CA GLY A 22 16.52 29.83 0.86
C GLY A 22 15.88 28.61 0.20
N ARG A 23 16.26 27.40 0.63
CA ARG A 23 15.66 26.14 0.13
C ARG A 23 14.18 26.14 0.45
N ARG A 24 13.35 26.51 -0.53
CA ARG A 24 11.91 26.25 -0.52
C ARG A 24 11.72 24.79 -0.91
N ASN A 25 11.00 24.04 -0.08
CA ASN A 25 10.56 22.68 -0.39
C ASN A 25 9.77 22.72 -1.70
N ALA A 26 10.32 22.10 -2.74
CA ALA A 26 9.57 21.82 -3.95
C ALA A 26 8.48 20.82 -3.57
N ALA A 27 7.21 21.19 -3.80
CA ALA A 27 6.14 20.22 -3.84
C ALA A 27 6.45 19.25 -4.99
N VAL A 28 6.81 18.02 -4.65
CA VAL A 28 6.97 16.94 -5.62
C VAL A 28 5.58 16.58 -6.11
N PHE A 29 5.20 17.15 -7.25
CA PHE A 29 4.04 16.69 -8.00
C PHE A 29 4.48 15.49 -8.81
N VAL A 30 4.20 14.29 -8.30
CA VAL A 30 4.26 13.06 -9.11
C VAL A 30 3.23 13.24 -10.22
N LYS A 31 3.70 13.43 -11.44
CA LYS A 31 2.85 13.60 -12.62
C LYS A 31 2.29 12.23 -12.99
N ALA A 32 1.13 11.89 -12.44
CA ALA A 32 0.39 10.70 -12.83
C ALA A 32 0.18 10.69 -14.35
N HIS A 33 0.58 9.62 -15.01
CA HIS A 33 0.35 9.40 -16.43
C HIS A 33 -1.17 9.22 -16.62
N LEU A 34 -1.79 9.97 -17.52
CA LEU A 34 -3.22 9.81 -17.79
C LEU A 34 -3.44 8.57 -18.66
N PRO A 35 -4.35 7.65 -18.28
CA PRO A 35 -4.55 6.39 -19.00
C PRO A 35 -5.19 6.58 -20.38
N SER A 36 -4.97 5.58 -21.24
CA SER A 36 -5.57 5.44 -22.58
C SER A 36 -7.11 5.31 -22.50
N PRO A 37 -7.89 5.91 -23.42
CA PRO A 37 -9.32 6.19 -23.20
C PRO A 37 -10.33 5.03 -23.36
N SER A 38 -9.95 3.75 -23.41
CA SER A 38 -10.88 2.70 -23.88
C SER A 38 -11.89 2.13 -22.86
N ASP A 39 -11.83 2.44 -21.56
CA ASP A 39 -12.92 2.10 -20.60
C ASP A 39 -12.95 3.01 -19.34
N THR A 40 -12.56 4.28 -19.52
CA THR A 40 -12.30 5.24 -18.42
C THR A 40 -13.54 5.68 -17.64
N SER A 41 -14.75 5.43 -18.13
CA SER A 41 -15.97 5.98 -17.52
C SER A 41 -16.29 5.38 -16.15
N LYS A 42 -15.95 4.10 -15.92
CA LYS A 42 -16.22 3.40 -14.65
C LYS A 42 -15.13 3.61 -13.60
N THR A 43 -13.89 3.91 -14.02
CA THR A 43 -12.75 4.13 -13.11
C THR A 43 -12.57 5.59 -12.74
N ALA A 44 -13.08 6.55 -13.52
CA ALA A 44 -13.01 7.97 -13.21
C ALA A 44 -13.52 8.32 -11.78
N PRO A 45 -14.64 7.77 -11.29
CA PRO A 45 -15.06 7.98 -9.91
C PRO A 45 -14.02 7.50 -8.90
N LEU A 46 -13.38 6.33 -9.13
CA LEU A 46 -12.35 5.72 -8.27
C LEU A 46 -11.21 6.70 -7.99
N PHE A 47 -10.64 7.25 -9.05
CA PHE A 47 -9.51 8.16 -8.95
C PHE A 47 -9.90 9.53 -8.40
N ALA A 48 -11.07 10.03 -8.75
CA ALA A 48 -11.59 11.28 -8.17
C ALA A 48 -11.82 11.14 -6.66
N GLY A 49 -12.40 10.03 -6.22
CA GLY A 49 -12.55 9.69 -4.81
C GLY A 49 -11.21 9.60 -4.11
N ARG A 50 -10.28 8.79 -4.66
CA ARG A 50 -8.95 8.59 -4.10
C ARG A 50 -8.22 9.92 -3.90
N LYS A 51 -8.21 10.76 -4.93
CA LYS A 51 -7.59 12.09 -4.89
C LYS A 51 -8.23 12.99 -3.83
N SER A 52 -9.56 13.02 -3.76
CA SER A 52 -10.26 13.78 -2.72
C SER A 52 -9.92 13.30 -1.31
N PHE A 53 -9.65 12.00 -1.15
CA PHE A 53 -9.24 11.45 0.13
C PHE A 53 -7.78 11.80 0.45
N GLU A 54 -6.87 11.69 -0.52
CA GLU A 54 -5.49 12.14 -0.41
C GLU A 54 -5.35 13.61 -0.02
N ASP A 55 -6.16 14.49 -0.61
CA ASP A 55 -6.15 15.93 -0.33
C ASP A 55 -6.53 16.24 1.14
N LYS A 56 -7.28 15.33 1.79
CA LYS A 56 -7.70 15.46 3.20
C LYS A 56 -6.70 14.84 4.17
N VAL A 57 -5.83 13.95 3.71
CA VAL A 57 -4.85 13.25 4.56
C VAL A 57 -3.47 13.90 4.38
N PRO A 58 -2.91 14.53 5.42
CA PRO A 58 -1.65 15.25 5.30
C PRO A 58 -0.49 14.30 4.98
N LEU A 59 0.40 14.76 4.08
CA LEU A 59 1.69 14.13 3.86
C LEU A 59 2.63 14.52 5.00
N GLU A 60 3.14 13.54 5.73
CA GLU A 60 4.00 13.74 6.90
C GLU A 60 5.42 13.24 6.62
N SER A 61 6.42 13.85 7.26
CA SER A 61 7.84 13.48 7.11
C SER A 61 8.36 12.74 8.34
N PHE A 62 8.95 11.58 8.12
CA PHE A 62 9.49 10.71 9.16
C PHE A 62 10.97 10.45 8.93
N SER A 63 11.79 10.43 9.99
CA SER A 63 13.14 9.87 9.91
C SER A 63 13.08 8.34 10.02
N ILE A 64 14.04 7.63 9.42
CA ILE A 64 14.21 6.19 9.65
C ILE A 64 15.20 5.99 10.81
N ALA A 65 14.78 5.29 11.86
CA ALA A 65 15.59 4.94 13.02
C ALA A 65 16.10 3.48 12.96
N GLY A 66 17.09 3.15 13.79
CA GLY A 66 17.65 1.80 13.85
C GLY A 66 18.50 1.41 12.63
N VAL A 67 18.99 2.41 11.89
CA VAL A 67 19.78 2.24 10.66
C VAL A 67 21.22 1.79 10.90
N THR A 68 21.69 1.75 12.16
CA THR A 68 23.07 1.38 12.53
C THR A 68 23.23 -0.10 12.84
N PHE A 69 22.16 -0.88 12.82
CA PHE A 69 22.16 -2.31 13.15
C PHE A 69 22.13 -3.16 11.87
N GLU A 70 22.61 -4.40 11.95
CA GLU A 70 22.40 -5.45 10.93
C GLU A 70 22.80 -5.06 9.49
N GLY A 71 23.87 -4.27 9.29
CA GLY A 71 24.31 -3.88 7.94
C GLY A 71 23.32 -3.00 7.18
N ARG A 72 22.42 -2.31 7.90
CA ARG A 72 21.43 -1.41 7.28
C ARG A 72 22.06 -0.13 6.74
N GLN A 73 23.29 0.22 7.15
CA GLN A 73 23.98 1.41 6.65
C GLN A 73 24.23 1.35 5.15
N GLU A 74 24.58 0.17 4.64
CA GLU A 74 24.79 -0.09 3.23
C GLU A 74 23.46 0.08 2.47
N LEU A 75 22.37 -0.51 2.96
CA LEU A 75 21.03 -0.35 2.37
C LEU A 75 20.58 1.11 2.36
N ILE A 76 20.78 1.86 3.45
CA ILE A 76 20.41 3.28 3.51
C ILE A 76 21.23 4.11 2.52
N ARG A 77 22.52 3.81 2.31
CA ARG A 77 23.37 4.52 1.34
C ARG A 77 22.91 4.33 -0.10
N GLU A 78 22.31 3.19 -0.41
CA GLU A 78 21.83 2.84 -1.75
C GLU A 78 20.48 3.52 -2.08
N LEU A 79 19.73 3.95 -1.07
CA LEU A 79 18.45 4.61 -1.26
C LEU A 79 18.56 5.88 -2.10
N GLN A 80 17.58 6.07 -2.98
CA GLN A 80 17.44 7.28 -3.78
C GLN A 80 16.24 8.12 -3.31
N PRO A 81 16.31 9.46 -3.39
CA PRO A 81 15.12 10.29 -3.29
C PRO A 81 14.03 9.81 -4.26
N ASP A 82 12.77 9.94 -3.82
CA ASP A 82 11.57 9.48 -4.52
C ASP A 82 11.43 7.96 -4.69
N GLN A 83 12.35 7.16 -4.14
CA GLN A 83 12.21 5.70 -4.10
C GLN A 83 11.03 5.28 -3.21
N ILE A 84 10.24 4.31 -3.66
CA ILE A 84 9.16 3.72 -2.87
C ILE A 84 9.72 2.80 -1.78
N VAL A 85 9.13 2.91 -0.59
CA VAL A 85 9.32 1.97 0.52
C VAL A 85 7.97 1.47 1.02
N TYR A 86 7.97 0.28 1.59
CA TYR A 86 6.82 -0.30 2.26
C TYR A 86 6.97 -0.11 3.78
N LEU A 87 5.89 0.38 4.40
CA LEU A 87 5.78 0.55 5.85
C LEU A 87 4.81 -0.48 6.37
N GLU A 88 5.20 -1.23 7.40
CA GLU A 88 4.43 -2.35 7.95
C GLU A 88 4.38 -2.27 9.47
N ARG A 89 3.19 -2.46 10.06
CA ARG A 89 3.03 -2.52 11.51
C ARG A 89 3.49 -3.87 12.06
N GLU A 90 4.19 -3.82 13.20
CA GLU A 90 4.62 -5.00 13.94
C GLU A 90 4.06 -5.00 15.37
N PRO A 91 2.78 -5.34 15.57
CA PRO A 91 2.17 -5.32 16.90
C PRO A 91 2.78 -6.31 17.90
N TRP A 92 3.52 -7.32 17.42
CA TRP A 92 4.23 -8.31 18.25
C TRP A 92 5.70 -7.98 18.48
N ASN A 93 6.13 -6.79 18.06
CA ASN A 93 7.47 -6.33 18.36
C ASN A 93 7.60 -6.20 19.89
N GLN A 94 8.52 -6.98 20.47
CA GLN A 94 8.70 -7.11 21.92
C GLN A 94 9.09 -5.79 22.60
N HIS A 95 9.61 -4.83 21.84
CA HIS A 95 10.07 -3.54 22.36
C HIS A 95 9.01 -2.45 22.23
N ASP A 96 8.20 -2.49 21.16
CA ASP A 96 7.17 -1.50 20.88
C ASP A 96 6.00 -2.11 20.07
N PRO A 97 4.83 -2.39 20.68
CA PRO A 97 3.65 -2.91 19.96
C PRO A 97 3.04 -1.91 18.97
N LEU A 98 3.54 -0.68 18.90
CA LEU A 98 3.21 0.27 17.84
C LEU A 98 4.30 0.35 16.77
N ALA A 99 5.34 -0.49 16.80
CA ALA A 99 6.43 -0.44 15.86
C ALA A 99 5.93 -0.44 14.40
N VAL A 100 6.50 0.45 13.59
CA VAL A 100 6.29 0.51 12.15
C VAL A 100 7.63 0.27 11.49
N ARG A 101 7.78 -0.91 10.91
CA ARG A 101 8.96 -1.32 10.15
C ARG A 101 8.93 -0.64 8.79
N VAL A 102 10.10 -0.18 8.35
CA VAL A 102 10.31 0.39 7.02
C VAL A 102 11.18 -0.58 6.24
N MET A 103 10.74 -0.99 5.05
CA MET A 103 11.46 -1.89 4.17
C MET A 103 11.47 -1.41 2.73
N ASN A 104 12.47 -1.83 1.97
CA ASN A 104 12.43 -1.70 0.52
C ASN A 104 11.47 -2.75 -0.07
N LEU A 105 11.18 -2.67 -1.37
CA LEU A 105 10.28 -3.62 -2.04
C LEU A 105 10.93 -5.00 -2.27
N ASP A 106 12.22 -5.16 -2.01
CA ASP A 106 12.84 -6.49 -1.90
C ASP A 106 12.52 -7.19 -0.57
N GLY A 107 11.86 -6.49 0.37
CA GLY A 107 11.55 -7.00 1.71
C GLY A 107 12.69 -6.85 2.72
N ARG A 108 13.76 -6.14 2.36
CA ARG A 108 14.89 -5.86 3.28
C ARG A 108 14.52 -4.73 4.22
N THR A 109 14.73 -4.95 5.51
CA THR A 109 14.44 -3.96 6.55
C THR A 109 15.46 -2.82 6.50
N LEU A 110 14.97 -1.60 6.28
CA LEU A 110 15.76 -0.38 6.29
C LEU A 110 15.87 0.20 7.71
N GLY A 111 14.82 0.02 8.51
CA GLY A 111 14.75 0.48 9.88
C GLY A 111 13.30 0.60 10.35
N TYR A 112 13.03 1.55 11.24
CA TYR A 112 11.72 1.75 11.86
C TYR A 112 11.35 3.22 11.94
N ILE A 113 10.06 3.52 12.01
CA ILE A 113 9.59 4.84 12.44
C ILE A 113 9.96 5.02 13.93
N PRO A 114 10.65 6.11 14.30
CA PRO A 114 11.10 6.33 15.66
C PRO A 114 9.92 6.36 16.64
N ARG A 115 10.08 5.64 17.75
CA ARG A 115 9.17 5.69 18.90
C ARG A 115 9.31 7.04 19.62
N ARG A 116 8.68 8.08 19.06
CA ARG A 116 8.63 9.44 19.62
C ARG A 116 7.23 10.01 19.43
N ASP A 117 6.77 10.80 20.40
CA ASP A 117 5.60 11.69 20.30
C ASP A 117 4.33 11.05 19.71
N GLY A 118 4.12 9.76 19.96
CA GLY A 118 2.97 9.02 19.42
C GLY A 118 2.92 8.92 17.89
N LEU A 119 4.03 9.18 17.17
CA LEU A 119 4.09 9.11 15.70
C LEU A 119 3.59 7.78 15.16
N ASN A 120 4.01 6.70 15.81
CA ASN A 120 3.65 5.33 15.45
C ASN A 120 2.13 5.06 15.57
N ALA A 121 1.45 5.70 16.54
CA ALA A 121 0.00 5.55 16.73
C ALA A 121 -0.82 6.17 15.58
N LYS A 122 -0.20 7.00 14.73
CA LYS A 122 -0.86 7.57 13.54
C LYS A 122 -1.07 6.54 12.43
N PHE A 123 -0.29 5.46 12.41
CA PHE A 123 -0.40 4.40 11.43
C PHE A 123 -1.56 3.47 11.81
N THR A 124 -2.72 3.71 11.21
CA THR A 124 -3.94 2.97 11.53
C THR A 124 -4.10 1.70 10.69
N TYR A 125 -3.39 1.60 9.57
CA TYR A 125 -3.40 0.45 8.67
C TYR A 125 -2.19 -0.45 8.92
N GLU A 126 -2.32 -1.74 8.55
CA GLU A 126 -1.24 -2.72 8.72
C GLU A 126 -0.05 -2.46 7.82
N GLY A 127 -0.30 -1.89 6.64
CA GLY A 127 0.76 -1.41 5.79
C GLY A 127 0.35 -0.22 4.94
N THR A 128 1.36 0.48 4.46
CA THR A 128 1.19 1.60 3.52
C THR A 128 2.50 1.82 2.75
N PHE A 129 2.45 2.64 1.71
CA PHE A 129 3.62 3.05 0.97
C PHE A 129 4.13 4.42 1.42
N GLY A 130 5.44 4.61 1.29
CA GLY A 130 6.10 5.89 1.51
C GLY A 130 7.13 6.16 0.42
N LEU A 131 7.58 7.41 0.36
CA LEU A 131 8.58 7.89 -0.58
C LEU A 131 9.81 8.37 0.19
N ILE A 132 11.00 7.96 -0.22
CA ILE A 132 12.23 8.50 0.36
C ILE A 132 12.34 9.99 0.04
N ALA A 133 12.35 10.81 1.07
CA ALA A 133 12.42 12.27 0.97
C ALA A 133 13.86 12.76 0.83
N SER A 134 14.78 12.15 1.60
CA SER A 134 16.19 12.49 1.56
C SER A 134 17.04 11.38 2.16
N VAL A 135 18.29 11.30 1.70
CA VAL A 135 19.31 10.37 2.17
C VAL A 135 20.62 11.16 2.28
N GLY A 136 21.41 10.89 3.32
CA GLY A 136 22.74 11.49 3.42
C GLY A 136 23.44 11.19 4.74
N PRO A 137 24.73 11.58 4.84
CA PRO A 137 25.48 11.44 6.07
C PRO A 137 24.87 12.34 7.17
N ALA A 138 24.84 11.83 8.40
CA ALA A 138 24.54 12.64 9.57
C ALA A 138 25.68 13.66 9.78
N LYS A 139 25.33 14.87 10.23
CA LYS A 139 26.26 16.03 10.27
C LYS A 139 27.60 15.75 10.96
N ASP A 140 27.59 14.89 11.97
CA ASP A 140 28.75 14.66 12.85
C ASP A 140 29.20 13.18 12.85
N SER A 141 28.80 12.39 11.86
CA SER A 141 29.22 10.99 11.77
C SER A 141 29.29 10.50 10.33
N LEU A 142 30.08 9.44 10.09
CA LEU A 142 30.08 8.73 8.80
C LEU A 142 28.84 7.85 8.58
N GLN A 143 27.87 7.90 9.50
CA GLN A 143 26.62 7.15 9.40
C GLN A 143 25.65 7.90 8.49
N TYR A 144 24.95 7.15 7.65
CA TYR A 144 23.89 7.65 6.82
C TYR A 144 22.55 7.56 7.55
N GLY A 145 21.72 8.57 7.32
CA GLY A 145 20.32 8.60 7.69
C GLY A 145 19.45 8.84 6.47
N ALA A 146 18.19 8.48 6.59
CA ALA A 146 17.18 8.77 5.59
C ALA A 146 15.91 9.34 6.25
N ARG A 147 15.17 10.11 5.46
CA ARG A 147 13.83 10.57 5.77
C ARG A 147 12.89 10.09 4.68
N LEU A 148 11.64 9.85 5.02
CA LEU A 148 10.58 9.49 4.08
C LEU A 148 9.35 10.39 4.28
N TYR A 149 8.53 10.46 3.24
CA TYR A 149 7.18 10.98 3.30
C TYR A 149 6.17 9.83 3.29
N ALA A 150 5.14 9.91 4.13
CA ALA A 150 4.05 8.95 4.15
C ALA A 150 2.74 9.62 4.57
N ARG A 151 1.61 8.96 4.29
CA ARG A 151 0.27 9.33 4.77
C ARG A 151 -0.25 8.23 5.69
N PRO A 152 0.03 8.27 7.01
CA PRO A 152 -0.26 7.16 7.93
C PRO A 152 -1.74 6.76 8.01
N LYS A 153 -2.63 7.70 7.71
CA LYS A 153 -4.09 7.55 7.76
C LYS A 153 -4.75 7.33 6.39
N LEU A 154 -3.95 7.13 5.34
CA LEU A 154 -4.45 6.83 4.00
C LEU A 154 -4.26 5.33 3.74
N GLY A 155 -5.37 4.61 3.56
CA GLY A 155 -5.33 3.19 3.23
C GLY A 155 -4.65 2.96 1.88
N SER A 156 -3.82 1.92 1.80
CA SER A 156 -3.26 1.45 0.53
C SER A 156 -4.03 0.22 0.07
N LEU A 157 -4.12 0.01 -1.25
CA LEU A 157 -4.55 -1.28 -1.75
C LEU A 157 -3.37 -2.24 -1.58
N LEU A 158 -3.45 -3.11 -0.58
CA LEU A 158 -2.46 -4.16 -0.34
C LEU A 158 -2.98 -5.48 -0.89
N LEU A 159 -2.05 -6.34 -1.30
CA LEU A 159 -2.34 -7.72 -1.66
C LEU A 159 -1.88 -8.62 -0.52
N ASP A 160 -2.73 -9.59 -0.17
CA ASP A 160 -2.46 -10.55 0.87
C ASP A 160 -1.73 -11.75 0.25
N PRO A 161 -0.51 -12.10 0.71
CA PRO A 161 0.18 -13.31 0.28
C PRO A 161 -0.48 -14.64 0.67
N LEU A 162 -1.73 -14.65 1.13
CA LEU A 162 -2.48 -15.90 1.33
C LEU A 162 -2.97 -16.43 -0.02
N VAL A 163 -2.00 -16.93 -0.76
CA VAL A 163 -2.18 -17.90 -1.82
C VAL A 163 -2.49 -19.20 -1.13
N LEU A 164 -3.76 -19.54 -0.99
CA LEU A 164 -4.12 -20.74 -0.29
C LEU A 164 -4.71 -21.78 -1.25
N PRO A 165 -3.93 -22.79 -1.65
CA PRO A 165 -4.42 -23.85 -2.54
C PRO A 165 -5.22 -24.95 -1.81
N SER A 166 -5.52 -24.82 -0.51
CA SER A 166 -6.24 -25.85 0.26
C SER A 166 -7.73 -25.57 0.41
N VAL A 167 -8.54 -26.63 0.53
CA VAL A 167 -9.99 -26.57 0.84
C VAL A 167 -10.27 -25.73 2.10
N GLU A 168 -9.35 -25.76 3.07
CA GLU A 168 -9.46 -25.02 4.33
C GLU A 168 -9.43 -23.51 4.13
N ALA A 169 -8.78 -23.05 3.07
CA ALA A 169 -8.68 -21.65 2.77
C ALA A 169 -9.84 -21.07 1.99
N ALA A 170 -10.38 -21.83 1.03
CA ALA A 170 -11.63 -21.46 0.39
C ALA A 170 -12.72 -21.24 1.46
N ARG A 171 -12.72 -22.09 2.51
CA ARG A 171 -13.56 -21.90 3.70
C ARG A 171 -13.25 -20.61 4.45
N LEU A 172 -11.97 -20.26 4.62
CA LEU A 172 -11.53 -19.05 5.33
C LEU A 172 -11.63 -17.77 4.50
N THR A 173 -11.94 -17.85 3.21
CA THR A 173 -12.29 -16.69 2.37
C THR A 173 -13.79 -16.50 2.23
N ASP A 174 -14.59 -17.55 2.43
CA ASP A 174 -16.05 -17.45 2.53
C ASP A 174 -16.45 -16.97 3.93
N MET A 175 -16.46 -15.64 4.11
CA MET A 175 -16.81 -15.02 5.38
C MET A 175 -18.24 -15.38 5.84
N ASN A 176 -19.15 -15.64 4.91
CA ASN A 176 -20.49 -16.10 5.28
C ASN A 176 -20.45 -17.50 5.88
N ALA A 177 -19.61 -18.40 5.34
CA ALA A 177 -19.39 -19.71 5.95
C ALA A 177 -18.65 -19.62 7.29
N VAL A 178 -17.68 -18.70 7.44
CA VAL A 178 -16.93 -18.49 8.69
C VAL A 178 -17.83 -17.95 9.81
N PHE A 179 -18.65 -16.94 9.53
CA PHE A 179 -19.48 -16.27 10.55
C PHE A 179 -20.90 -16.83 10.68
N GLY A 180 -21.38 -17.57 9.67
CA GLY A 180 -22.72 -18.14 9.65
C GLY A 180 -23.80 -17.10 9.95
N ALA A 181 -24.61 -17.35 10.97
CA ALA A 181 -25.71 -16.47 11.37
C ALA A 181 -25.25 -15.07 11.85
N LEU A 182 -23.98 -14.91 12.25
CA LEU A 182 -23.42 -13.62 12.66
C LEU A 182 -23.03 -12.73 11.47
N TRP A 183 -22.95 -13.30 10.26
CA TRP A 183 -22.44 -12.58 9.10
C TRP A 183 -23.15 -11.25 8.80
N PRO A 184 -24.49 -11.14 8.85
CA PRO A 184 -25.17 -9.87 8.63
C PRO A 184 -24.81 -8.79 9.67
N ALA A 185 -24.60 -9.19 10.93
CA ALA A 185 -24.22 -8.27 12.00
C ALA A 185 -22.77 -7.79 11.83
N VAL A 186 -21.84 -8.71 11.54
CA VAL A 186 -20.44 -8.38 11.21
C VAL A 186 -20.39 -7.42 10.02
N LEU A 187 -21.12 -7.72 8.94
CA LEU A 187 -21.23 -6.89 7.75
C LEU A 187 -21.68 -5.46 8.10
N ALA A 188 -22.78 -5.33 8.84
CA ALA A 188 -23.33 -4.03 9.23
C ALA A 188 -22.36 -3.23 10.12
N THR A 189 -21.75 -3.87 11.12
CA THR A 189 -20.79 -3.23 12.02
C THR A 189 -19.53 -2.78 11.30
N THR A 190 -18.96 -3.60 10.42
CA THR A 190 -17.78 -3.23 9.63
C THR A 190 -18.08 -2.06 8.69
N LEU A 191 -19.19 -2.10 7.96
CA LEU A 191 -19.56 -0.99 7.06
C LEU A 191 -19.83 0.30 7.82
N ALA A 192 -20.49 0.22 8.98
CA ALA A 192 -20.71 1.38 9.83
C ALA A 192 -19.38 1.97 10.37
N ALA A 193 -18.43 1.13 10.78
CA ALA A 193 -17.11 1.56 11.23
C ALA A 193 -16.29 2.22 10.11
N ALA A 194 -16.49 1.79 8.86
CA ALA A 194 -15.91 2.41 7.67
C ALA A 194 -16.70 3.64 7.17
N GLU A 195 -17.72 4.11 7.91
CA GLU A 195 -18.64 5.18 7.51
C GLU A 195 -19.28 4.95 6.13
N TYR A 196 -19.47 3.69 5.75
CA TYR A 196 -19.96 3.28 4.44
C TYR A 196 -19.11 3.86 3.29
N ARG A 197 -17.78 3.88 3.47
CA ARG A 197 -16.81 4.31 2.46
C ARG A 197 -15.81 3.22 2.13
N CYS A 198 -15.35 3.22 0.88
CA CYS A 198 -14.19 2.46 0.47
C CYS A 198 -12.95 3.00 1.21
N GLU A 199 -12.24 2.15 1.94
CA GLU A 199 -11.10 2.59 2.77
C GLU A 199 -9.89 3.06 1.95
N VAL A 200 -9.82 2.67 0.69
CA VAL A 200 -8.72 3.04 -0.20
C VAL A 200 -9.06 4.27 -1.04
N THR A 201 -10.29 4.33 -1.58
CA THR A 201 -10.70 5.42 -2.49
C THR A 201 -11.59 6.47 -1.84
N GLY A 202 -12.09 6.27 -0.63
CA GLY A 202 -13.00 7.20 0.07
C GLY A 202 -14.41 7.33 -0.52
N ILE A 203 -14.71 6.62 -1.62
CA ILE A 203 -16.02 6.61 -2.29
C ILE A 203 -17.07 6.00 -1.38
N THR A 204 -18.27 6.58 -1.38
CA THR A 204 -19.37 6.06 -0.56
C THR A 204 -20.06 4.86 -1.20
N GLN A 205 -20.67 4.02 -0.37
CA GLN A 205 -21.52 2.90 -0.82
C GLN A 205 -22.64 3.33 -1.77
N ALA A 206 -23.15 4.55 -1.62
CA ALA A 206 -24.18 5.10 -2.50
C ALA A 206 -23.68 5.39 -3.92
N GLN A 207 -22.39 5.68 -4.08
CA GLN A 207 -21.77 5.91 -5.38
C GLN A 207 -21.35 4.59 -6.04
N LEU A 208 -20.75 3.69 -5.27
CA LEU A 208 -20.36 2.35 -5.72
C LEU A 208 -20.58 1.35 -4.58
N PRO A 209 -21.20 0.18 -4.83
CA PRO A 209 -21.36 -0.86 -3.82
C PRO A 209 -20.03 -1.22 -3.16
N LEU A 210 -20.07 -1.42 -1.85
CA LEU A 210 -18.93 -1.91 -1.08
C LEU A 210 -19.02 -3.41 -0.89
N GLU A 211 -17.88 -4.07 -1.00
CA GLU A 211 -17.66 -5.47 -0.66
C GLU A 211 -16.70 -5.52 0.52
N LEU A 212 -16.98 -6.40 1.48
CA LEU A 212 -16.06 -6.65 2.58
C LEU A 212 -15.00 -7.65 2.13
N THR A 213 -13.75 -7.23 2.24
CA THR A 213 -12.59 -8.06 1.93
C THR A 213 -11.83 -8.37 3.22
N PRO A 214 -11.32 -9.61 3.40
CA PRO A 214 -10.52 -9.93 4.56
C PRO A 214 -9.21 -9.15 4.54
N HIS A 215 -8.74 -8.73 5.72
CA HIS A 215 -7.44 -8.11 5.90
C HIS A 215 -6.56 -9.00 6.77
N TRP A 216 -5.50 -9.51 6.17
CA TRP A 216 -4.62 -10.45 6.83
C TRP A 216 -3.36 -9.75 7.34
N ARG A 217 -2.89 -10.19 8.51
CA ARG A 217 -1.65 -9.72 9.11
C ARG A 217 -0.69 -10.88 9.24
N TYR A 218 0.57 -10.65 8.90
CA TYR A 218 1.62 -11.65 8.89
C TYR A 218 2.47 -11.55 10.14
N ASN A 219 2.48 -12.63 10.93
CA ASN A 219 3.28 -12.76 12.12
C ASN A 219 4.39 -13.78 11.90
N ALA A 220 5.51 -13.31 11.35
CA ALA A 220 6.67 -14.18 11.09
C ALA A 220 7.25 -14.81 12.36
N ARG A 221 7.11 -14.14 13.51
CA ARG A 221 7.60 -14.65 14.79
C ARG A 221 6.80 -15.87 15.26
N GLU A 222 5.48 -15.80 15.15
CA GLU A 222 4.56 -16.87 15.58
C GLU A 222 4.21 -17.84 14.45
N MET A 223 4.82 -17.67 13.28
CA MET A 223 4.54 -18.38 12.03
C MET A 223 3.03 -18.48 11.78
N ALA A 224 2.36 -17.33 11.83
CA ALA A 224 0.91 -17.24 11.73
C ALA A 224 0.47 -16.13 10.78
N VAL A 225 -0.64 -16.36 10.08
CA VAL A 225 -1.37 -15.35 9.32
C VAL A 225 -2.74 -15.18 9.95
N GLN A 226 -3.09 -13.95 10.28
CA GLN A 226 -4.22 -13.67 11.14
C GLN A 226 -5.20 -12.72 10.45
N LEU A 227 -6.47 -13.11 10.38
CA LEU A 227 -7.56 -12.21 9.97
C LEU A 227 -7.76 -11.20 11.09
N THR A 228 -7.34 -9.97 10.84
CA THR A 228 -7.36 -8.91 11.86
C THR A 228 -8.58 -8.03 11.77
N ARG A 229 -9.12 -7.86 10.56
CA ARG A 229 -10.32 -7.08 10.29
C ARG A 229 -10.88 -7.40 8.92
N LEU A 230 -12.07 -6.89 8.65
CA LEU A 230 -12.64 -6.78 7.31
C LEU A 230 -12.48 -5.34 6.82
N VAL A 231 -12.27 -5.17 5.52
CA VAL A 231 -12.08 -3.88 4.85
C VAL A 231 -13.24 -3.64 3.90
N GLY A 232 -13.88 -2.49 3.99
CA GLY A 232 -14.83 -2.06 2.97
C GLY A 232 -14.10 -1.56 1.73
N LEU A 233 -14.19 -2.28 0.62
CA LEU A 233 -13.64 -1.87 -0.68
C LEU A 233 -14.79 -1.69 -1.67
N CYS A 234 -14.73 -0.69 -2.55
CA CYS A 234 -15.70 -0.61 -3.62
C CYS A 234 -15.49 -1.77 -4.61
N GLN A 235 -16.59 -2.26 -5.19
CA GLN A 235 -16.63 -3.51 -5.95
C GLN A 235 -15.55 -3.62 -7.06
N PRO A 236 -15.23 -2.59 -7.86
CA PRO A 236 -14.13 -2.69 -8.83
C PRO A 236 -12.76 -2.94 -8.19
N VAL A 237 -12.49 -2.31 -7.03
CA VAL A 237 -11.22 -2.44 -6.31
C VAL A 237 -11.13 -3.80 -5.63
N ALA A 238 -12.23 -4.26 -5.01
CA ALA A 238 -12.31 -5.59 -4.41
C ALA A 238 -12.07 -6.70 -5.46
N ALA A 239 -12.73 -6.59 -6.61
CA ALA A 239 -12.60 -7.56 -7.68
C ALA A 239 -11.19 -7.57 -8.30
N ALA A 240 -10.57 -6.39 -8.48
CA ALA A 240 -9.19 -6.30 -8.94
C ALA A 240 -8.21 -6.92 -7.94
N LYS A 241 -8.36 -6.63 -6.64
CA LYS A 241 -7.56 -7.25 -5.56
C LYS A 241 -7.62 -8.78 -5.64
N ALA A 242 -8.83 -9.34 -5.70
CA ALA A 242 -9.03 -10.79 -5.73
C ALA A 242 -8.37 -11.45 -6.96
N ARG A 243 -8.48 -10.83 -8.15
CA ARG A 243 -7.84 -11.35 -9.37
C ARG A 243 -6.32 -11.27 -9.32
N LEU A 244 -5.76 -10.17 -8.80
CA LEU A 244 -4.32 -10.03 -8.61
C LEU A 244 -3.78 -11.08 -7.64
N GLU A 245 -4.49 -11.32 -6.53
CA GLU A 245 -4.11 -12.34 -5.55
C GLU A 245 -4.17 -13.75 -6.13
N GLN A 246 -5.21 -14.06 -6.90
CA GLN A 246 -5.32 -15.34 -7.61
C GLN A 246 -4.22 -15.51 -8.68
N ALA A 247 -3.82 -14.44 -9.36
CA ALA A 247 -2.74 -14.50 -10.33
C ALA A 247 -1.38 -14.74 -9.65
N ILE A 248 -1.06 -13.98 -8.60
CA ILE A 248 0.16 -14.18 -7.80
C ILE A 248 0.18 -15.59 -7.19
N ALA A 249 -0.99 -16.09 -6.79
CA ALA A 249 -1.16 -17.45 -6.32
C ALA A 249 -0.76 -18.51 -7.33
N GLY A 250 -1.20 -18.35 -8.58
CA GLY A 250 -0.86 -19.28 -9.65
C GLY A 250 0.64 -19.38 -9.94
N MET A 251 1.43 -18.36 -9.58
CA MET A 251 2.88 -18.30 -9.80
C MET A 251 3.69 -18.96 -8.67
N ALA A 252 3.03 -19.51 -7.65
CA ALA A 252 3.71 -20.23 -6.57
C ALA A 252 4.35 -21.52 -7.12
N GLY A 253 5.68 -21.58 -7.14
CA GLY A 253 6.45 -22.72 -7.64
C GLY A 253 6.98 -22.60 -9.07
N GLU A 254 6.68 -21.51 -9.77
CA GLU A 254 7.34 -21.20 -11.05
C GLU A 254 8.83 -20.87 -10.83
N ASP A 255 9.64 -21.13 -11.87
CA ASP A 255 11.01 -20.63 -11.88
C ASP A 255 11.03 -19.09 -11.89
N ALA A 256 12.15 -18.52 -11.45
CA ALA A 256 12.26 -17.07 -11.27
C ALA A 256 12.07 -16.27 -12.58
N SER A 257 12.38 -16.86 -13.74
CA SER A 257 12.24 -16.19 -15.03
C SER A 257 10.79 -16.17 -15.50
N ALA A 258 10.08 -17.29 -15.38
CA ALA A 258 8.66 -17.40 -15.68
C ALA A 258 7.84 -16.47 -14.77
N ALA A 259 8.11 -16.49 -13.47
CA ALA A 259 7.45 -15.61 -12.50
C ALA A 259 7.66 -14.13 -12.84
N ALA A 260 8.89 -13.73 -13.22
CA ALA A 260 9.17 -12.35 -13.59
C ALA A 260 8.37 -11.88 -14.81
N ALA A 261 8.25 -12.73 -15.84
CA ALA A 261 7.43 -12.43 -17.02
C ALA A 261 5.94 -12.33 -16.68
N ALA A 262 5.43 -13.27 -15.89
CA ALA A 262 4.03 -13.29 -15.46
C ALA A 262 3.67 -12.07 -14.60
N LEU A 263 4.59 -11.59 -13.76
CA LEU A 263 4.40 -10.36 -12.99
C LEU A 263 4.36 -9.10 -13.86
N GLN A 264 5.12 -9.05 -14.95
CA GLN A 264 5.06 -7.95 -15.92
C GLN A 264 3.72 -7.95 -16.66
N GLU A 265 3.25 -9.12 -17.11
CA GLU A 265 1.92 -9.26 -17.72
C GLU A 265 0.80 -8.86 -16.75
N LEU A 266 0.93 -9.26 -15.48
CA LEU A 266 -0.02 -8.90 -14.43
C LEU A 266 -0.05 -7.39 -14.19
N GLN A 267 1.12 -6.72 -14.17
CA GLN A 267 1.19 -5.26 -14.07
C GLN A 267 0.54 -4.57 -15.27
N ALA A 268 0.75 -5.08 -16.49
CA ALA A 268 0.17 -4.52 -17.71
C ALA A 268 -1.35 -4.74 -17.82
N SER A 269 -1.93 -5.64 -17.01
CA SER A 269 -3.37 -5.88 -16.96
C SER A 269 -4.15 -4.66 -16.41
N PRO A 270 -5.45 -4.52 -16.71
CA PRO A 270 -6.28 -3.45 -16.14
C PRO A 270 -6.28 -3.42 -14.61
N ASP A 271 -6.19 -4.57 -13.95
CA ASP A 271 -6.14 -4.67 -12.49
C ASP A 271 -4.80 -4.20 -11.94
N GLY A 272 -3.70 -4.54 -12.61
CA GLY A 272 -2.35 -4.09 -12.27
C GLY A 272 -2.20 -2.58 -12.44
N GLN A 273 -2.76 -2.01 -13.51
CA GLN A 273 -2.83 -0.57 -13.73
C GLN A 273 -3.66 0.12 -12.64
N LEU A 274 -4.85 -0.41 -12.32
CA LEU A 274 -5.68 0.12 -11.23
C LEU A 274 -4.93 0.11 -9.89
N PHE A 275 -4.24 -0.99 -9.57
CA PHE A 275 -3.42 -1.11 -8.36
C PHE A 275 -2.32 -0.06 -8.31
N THR A 276 -1.59 0.10 -9.42
CA THR A 276 -0.48 1.06 -9.56
C THR A 276 -0.98 2.48 -9.35
N GLU A 277 -2.07 2.87 -10.03
CA GLU A 277 -2.65 4.21 -9.96
C GLU A 277 -3.23 4.53 -8.58
N ILE A 278 -3.96 3.60 -7.97
CA ILE A 278 -4.54 3.80 -6.63
C ILE A 278 -3.46 4.02 -5.56
N ASN A 279 -2.36 3.27 -5.66
CA ASN A 279 -1.26 3.38 -4.70
C ASN A 279 -0.24 4.48 -5.07
N GLY A 280 -0.35 5.08 -6.26
CA GLY A 280 0.60 6.08 -6.73
C GLY A 280 2.00 5.52 -6.96
N LEU A 281 2.10 4.27 -7.40
CA LEU A 281 3.37 3.57 -7.67
C LEU A 281 3.82 3.80 -9.11
N ALA A 282 5.12 3.68 -9.37
CA ALA A 282 5.58 3.42 -10.73
C ALA A 282 5.35 1.94 -11.09
N GLU A 283 5.31 1.62 -12.38
CA GLU A 283 5.09 0.25 -12.87
C GLU A 283 6.13 -0.74 -12.31
N GLN A 284 7.40 -0.34 -12.32
CA GLN A 284 8.50 -1.13 -11.76
C GLN A 284 8.34 -1.39 -10.26
N ASP A 285 7.80 -0.43 -9.50
CA ASP A 285 7.59 -0.55 -8.06
C ASP A 285 6.42 -1.50 -7.79
N ALA A 286 5.37 -1.46 -8.61
CA ALA A 286 4.26 -2.41 -8.54
C ALA A 286 4.74 -3.85 -8.77
N VAL A 287 5.59 -4.08 -9.79
CA VAL A 287 6.19 -5.39 -10.05
C VAL A 287 7.04 -5.87 -8.87
N GLN A 288 7.89 -5.01 -8.30
CA GLN A 288 8.69 -5.36 -7.13
C GLN A 288 7.80 -5.69 -5.91
N TYR A 289 6.70 -4.95 -5.72
CA TYR A 289 5.74 -5.25 -4.67
C TYR A 289 5.02 -6.58 -4.91
N PHE A 290 4.59 -6.89 -6.14
CA PHE A 290 3.99 -8.19 -6.44
C PHE A 290 4.96 -9.33 -6.19
N GLU A 291 6.24 -9.16 -6.51
CA GLU A 291 7.28 -10.13 -6.18
C GLU A 291 7.48 -10.27 -4.66
N LEU A 292 7.42 -9.18 -3.88
CA LEU A 292 7.44 -9.24 -2.42
C LEU A 292 6.28 -10.08 -1.88
N VAL A 293 5.07 -9.86 -2.40
CA VAL A 293 3.89 -10.63 -2.04
C VAL A 293 4.07 -12.10 -2.44
N ARG A 294 4.51 -12.39 -3.67
CA ARG A 294 4.77 -13.76 -4.13
C ARG A 294 5.77 -14.50 -3.24
N ARG A 295 6.89 -13.87 -2.86
CA ARG A 295 7.87 -14.47 -1.93
C ARG A 295 7.29 -14.76 -0.56
N ARG A 296 6.48 -13.84 -0.02
CA ARG A 296 5.80 -14.04 1.27
C ARG A 296 4.79 -15.19 1.18
N ALA A 297 4.07 -15.31 0.07
CA ALA A 297 3.15 -16.41 -0.16
C ALA A 297 3.86 -17.76 -0.16
N HIS A 298 4.95 -17.85 -0.93
CA HIS A 298 5.79 -19.06 -0.96
C HIS A 298 6.35 -19.42 0.42
N MET A 299 6.79 -18.43 1.21
CA MET A 299 7.27 -18.66 2.58
C MET A 299 6.17 -19.21 3.49
N VAL A 300 4.99 -18.58 3.48
CA VAL A 300 3.81 -19.01 4.27
C VAL A 300 3.42 -20.45 3.95
N GLU A 301 3.41 -20.81 2.67
CA GLU A 301 3.10 -22.17 2.20
C GLU A 301 4.20 -23.17 2.57
N ALA A 302 5.45 -22.88 2.24
CA ALA A 302 6.59 -23.76 2.47
C ALA A 302 6.79 -24.07 3.96
N GLU A 303 6.58 -23.08 4.82
CA GLU A 303 6.75 -23.20 6.27
C GLU A 303 5.45 -23.57 7.01
N ARG A 304 4.35 -23.76 6.28
CA ARG A 304 3.04 -24.18 6.82
C ARG A 304 2.56 -23.31 7.98
N TRP A 305 2.54 -22.00 7.76
CA TRP A 305 2.10 -21.07 8.80
C TRP A 305 0.65 -21.34 9.20
N ARG A 306 0.34 -21.10 10.48
CA ARG A 306 -1.01 -21.24 11.02
C ARG A 306 -1.90 -20.12 10.48
N VAL A 307 -3.18 -20.39 10.25
CA VAL A 307 -4.16 -19.37 9.89
C VAL A 307 -5.14 -19.17 11.03
N GLU A 308 -5.30 -17.94 11.51
CA GLU A 308 -6.12 -17.61 12.68
C GLU A 308 -7.13 -16.50 12.35
N VAL A 309 -8.24 -16.47 13.09
CA VAL A 309 -9.26 -15.41 12.98
C VAL A 309 -9.33 -14.68 14.33
N LEU A 310 -9.00 -13.37 14.34
CA LEU A 310 -8.86 -12.56 15.56
C LEU A 310 -9.88 -11.40 15.65
N LEU A 311 -10.96 -11.47 14.86
CA LEU A 311 -12.00 -10.44 14.75
C LEU A 311 -12.73 -10.14 16.06
#